data_AF-A0A951DTY1-F1
#
_entry.id   AF-A0A951DTY1-F1
#
_cell.length_a   1.000
_cell.length_b   1.000
_cell.length_c   1.000
_cell.angle_alpha   90.00
_cell.angle_beta   90.00
_cell.angle_gamma   90.00
#
_symmetry.space_group_name_H-M   'P 1'
#
loop_
_entity.id
_entity.type
_entity.pdbx_description
1 polymer ?
#
loop_
_entity_poly.entity_id
_entity_poly.type
_entity_poly.pdbx_seq_one_letter_code
_entity_poly.pdbx_strand_id
1 'polypeptide(L)' 'ILDHIEKARMLGLPFVYLGYWVSGSRKMDYKSRFTPQERLTPEGWVRAY' A
#
# COMPACT_ATOMS: atom_id res chain seq x y z
N ILE A 1 8.51 -0.38 -5.38
CA ILE A 1 7.78 -0.79 -4.15
C ILE A 1 8.72 -1.52 -3.20
N LEU A 2 9.28 -2.69 -3.55
CA LEU A 2 10.17 -3.44 -2.65
C LEU A 2 11.35 -2.61 -2.12
N ASP A 3 12.04 -1.88 -3.00
CA ASP A 3 13.10 -0.95 -2.61
C ASP A 3 12.64 0.11 -1.60
N HIS A 4 11.45 0.68 -1.81
CA HIS A 4 10.90 1.70 -0.90
C HIS A 4 10.47 1.09 0.45
N ILE A 5 10.00 -0.16 0.45
CA ILE A 5 9.72 -0.92 1.68
C ILE A 5 11.02 -1.14 2.45
N GLU A 6 12.09 -1.59 1.79
CA GLU A 6 13.36 -1.79 2.48
C GLU A 6 13.94 -0.48 3.00
N LYS A 7 13.88 0.60 2.20
CA LYS A 7 14.32 1.92 2.62
C LYS A 7 13.52 2.44 3.82
N ALA A 8 12.19 2.28 3.82
CA ALA A 8 11.36 2.64 4.95
C ALA A 8 11.74 1.83 6.20
N ARG A 9 12.01 0.53 6.04
CA ARG A 9 12.46 -0.34 7.13
C ARG A 9 13.79 0.12 7.73
N MET A 10 14.76 0.46 6.88
CA MET A 10 16.07 0.99 7.30
C MET A 10 15.94 2.32 8.03
N LEU A 11 14.98 3.16 7.64
CA LEU A 11 14.73 4.47 8.26
C LEU A 11 13.78 4.41 9.46
N GLY A 12 13.25 3.23 9.82
CA GLY A 12 12.27 3.10 10.90
C GLY A 12 10.92 3.75 10.60
N LEU A 13 10.57 3.93 9.33
CA LEU A 13 9.29 4.52 8.93
C LEU A 13 8.18 3.46 8.97
N PRO A 14 7.01 3.79 9.56
CA PRO A 14 5.94 2.81 9.76
C PRO A 14 5.16 2.48 8.48
N PHE A 15 5.20 3.34 7.46
CA PHE A 15 4.36 3.21 6.26
C PHE A 15 5.10 3.57 4.97
N VAL A 16 4.69 2.93 3.87
CA VAL A 16 5.05 3.30 2.50
C VAL A 16 3.78 3.63 1.74
N TYR A 17 3.70 4.85 1.20
CA TYR A 17 2.57 5.23 0.34
C TYR A 17 2.70 4.56 -1.03
N LEU A 18 1.82 3.61 -1.33
CA LEU A 18 1.80 2.88 -2.60
C LEU A 18 1.12 3.65 -3.75
N GLY A 19 0.64 4.88 -3.50
CA GLY A 19 -0.12 5.69 -4.45
C GLY A 19 -1.59 5.29 -4.53
N TYR A 20 -2.38 6.03 -5.33
CA TYR A 20 -3.78 5.73 -5.56
C TYR A 20 -3.97 4.33 -6.19
N TRP A 21 -5.13 3.72 -5.97
CA TRP A 21 -5.51 2.41 -6.50
C TRP A 21 -6.90 2.50 -7.12
N VAL A 22 -7.10 1.85 -8.27
CA VAL A 22 -8.39 1.82 -8.97
C VAL A 22 -8.90 0.39 -8.97
N SER A 23 -10.08 0.18 -8.37
CA SER A 23 -10.73 -1.13 -8.32
C SER A 23 -10.98 -1.67 -9.73
N GLY A 24 -10.68 -2.95 -9.97
CA GLY A 24 -10.83 -3.61 -11.26
C GLY A 24 -9.73 -3.31 -12.29
N SER A 25 -8.76 -2.45 -12.00
CA SER A 25 -7.65 -2.17 -12.92
C SER A 25 -6.61 -3.30 -12.87
N ARG A 26 -6.57 -4.14 -13.91
CA ARG A 26 -5.55 -5.21 -14.06
C ARG A 26 -4.12 -4.66 -13.99
N LYS A 27 -3.87 -3.44 -14.45
CA LYS A 27 -2.55 -2.79 -14.38
C LYS A 27 -2.14 -2.44 -12.95
N MET A 28 -3.09 -2.27 -12.03
CA MET A 28 -2.84 -1.86 -10.64
C MET A 28 -3.06 -2.98 -9.62
N ASP A 29 -3.51 -4.15 -10.09
CA ASP A 29 -3.77 -5.32 -9.26
C ASP A 29 -2.54 -5.75 -8.45
N TYR A 30 -1.33 -5.55 -8.98
CA TYR A 30 -0.10 -5.91 -8.27
C TYR A 30 0.06 -5.23 -6.89
N LYS A 31 -0.57 -4.07 -6.65
CA LYS A 31 -0.51 -3.38 -5.35
C LYS A 31 -1.26 -4.13 -4.23
N SER A 32 -2.20 -5.01 -4.58
CA SER A 32 -2.94 -5.82 -3.60
C SER A 32 -2.04 -6.86 -2.90
N ARG A 33 -0.92 -7.23 -3.53
CA ARG A 33 -0.02 -8.28 -3.06
C ARG A 33 0.93 -7.86 -1.93
N PHE A 34 1.00 -6.57 -1.63
CA PHE A 34 1.81 -6.06 -0.52
C PHE A 34 0.93 -5.99 0.73
N THR A 35 1.28 -6.78 1.74
CA THR A 35 0.53 -6.89 3.00
C THR A 35 1.48 -6.73 4.20
N PRO A 36 0.97 -6.23 5.35
CA PRO A 36 -0.35 -5.65 5.55
C PRO A 36 -0.46 -4.27 4.87
N GLN A 37 -1.62 -3.96 4.27
CA GLN A 37 -1.88 -2.65 3.68
C GLN A 37 -3.16 -2.02 4.23
N GLU A 38 -3.21 -0.70 4.20
CA GLU A 38 -4.39 0.08 4.53
C GLU A 38 -4.82 0.89 3.30
N ARG A 39 -6.12 1.08 3.15
CA ARG A 39 -6.72 1.90 2.09
C ARG A 39 -7.48 3.04 2.73
N LEU A 40 -7.29 4.24 2.19
CA LEU A 40 -8.08 5.39 2.59
C LEU A 40 -9.44 5.34 1.89
N THR A 41 -10.50 5.24 2.68
CA THR A 41 -11.90 5.35 2.25
C THR A 41 -12.53 6.64 2.81
N PRO A 42 -13.75 7.01 2.41
CA PRO A 42 -14.46 8.14 3.03
C PRO A 42 -14.63 8.01 4.55
N GLU A 43 -14.66 6.78 5.07
CA GLU A 43 -14.80 6.46 6.49
C GLU A 43 -13.45 6.43 7.25
N GLY A 44 -12.33 6.55 6.54
CA GLY A 44 -10.98 6.54 7.10
C GLY A 44 -10.10 5.42 6.57
N TRP A 45 -9.06 5.07 7.32
CA TRP A 45 -8.14 3.98 6.94
C TRP A 45 -8.73 2.63 7.32
N VAL A 46 -8.83 1.73 6.34
CA VAL A 46 -9.27 0.35 6.53
C VAL A 46 -8.18 -0.62 6.14
N ARG A 47 -8.00 -1.69 6.92
CA ARG A 47 -7.06 -2.77 6.56
C ARG A 47 -7.62 -3.53 5.37
N ALA A 48 -6.83 -3.64 4.29
CA ALA A 48 -7.17 -4.52 3.19
C ALA A 48 -6.59 -5.91 3.45
N TYR A 49 -7.45 -6.93 3.31
CA TYR A 49 -7.10 -8.34 3.39
C TYR A 49 -6.70 -8.88 2.01
#